data_AF-A0A0F7JQ75-F1
#
_entry.id   AF-A0A0F7JQ75-F1
#
_cell.length_a   1.000
_cell.length_b   1.000
_cell.length_c   1.000
_cell.angle_alpha   90.00
_cell.angle_beta   90.00
_cell.angle_gamma   90.00
#
_symmetry.space_group_name_H-M   'P 1'
#
loop_
_entity.id
_entity.type
_entity.pdbx_description
1 polymer ?
#
loop_
_entity_poly.entity_id
_entity_poly.type
_entity_poly.pdbx_seq_one_letter_code
_entity_poly.pdbx_strand_id
1 'polypeptide(L)' 'MPWLDLRVEGDPHPRRFDGQATALQYLLRVERLSADAAHELLERGEVGPPVARRAYTLRPLGQ' A
#
# COMPACT_ATOMS: atom_id res chain seq x y z
N MET A 1 15.60 5.80 -5.60
CA MET A 1 14.28 5.66 -4.94
C MET A 1 14.18 4.23 -4.43
N PRO A 2 13.79 4.00 -3.17
CA PRO A 2 13.68 2.65 -2.64
C PRO A 2 12.48 1.94 -3.27
N TRP A 3 12.65 0.66 -3.60
CA TRP A 3 11.52 -0.20 -3.94
C TRP A 3 10.58 -0.31 -2.73
N LEU A 4 9.31 -0.58 -2.96
CA LEU A 4 8.28 -0.71 -1.93
C LEU A 4 7.63 -2.09 -2.00
N ASP A 5 7.47 -2.73 -0.84
CA ASP A 5 6.67 -3.95 -0.67
C ASP A 5 5.32 -3.57 -0.03
N LEU A 6 4.24 -3.83 -0.76
CA LEU A 6 2.87 -3.77 -0.26
C LEU A 6 2.45 -5.15 0.23
N ARG A 7 1.99 -5.22 1.47
CA ARG A 7 1.36 -6.40 2.08
C ARG A 7 -0.11 -6.09 2.33
N VAL A 8 -0.96 -7.07 2.05
CA VAL A 8 -2.40 -6.99 2.27
C VAL A 8 -2.79 -8.11 3.23
N GLU A 9 -3.69 -7.82 4.15
CA GLU A 9 -4.25 -8.82 5.04
C GLU A 9 -4.81 -10.02 4.25
N GLY A 10 -4.31 -11.21 4.60
CA GLY A 10 -4.69 -12.47 3.95
C GLY A 10 -3.99 -12.77 2.63
N ASP A 11 -3.12 -11.88 2.12
CA ASP A 11 -2.29 -12.15 0.95
C ASP A 11 -0.86 -12.52 1.37
N PRO A 12 -0.39 -13.76 1.09
CA PRO A 12 0.96 -14.17 1.44
C PRO A 12 2.04 -13.55 0.54
N HIS A 13 1.67 -12.98 -0.61
CA HIS A 13 2.63 -12.48 -1.59
C HIS A 13 2.70 -10.95 -1.58
N PRO A 14 3.82 -10.34 -1.16
CA PRO A 14 3.98 -8.89 -1.22
C PRO A 14 4.06 -8.42 -2.68
N ARG A 15 3.42 -7.28 -2.95
CA ARG A 15 3.47 -6.63 -4.27
C ARG A 15 4.54 -5.56 -4.27
N ARG A 16 5.39 -5.59 -5.29
CA ARG A 16 6.55 -4.72 -5.41
C ARG A 16 6.27 -3.54 -6.33
N PHE A 17 6.70 -2.38 -5.89
CA PHE A 17 6.64 -1.14 -6.67
C PHE A 17 8.02 -0.49 -6.70
N ASP A 18 8.34 0.11 -7.84
CA ASP A 18 9.56 0.89 -8.06
C ASP A 18 9.50 2.30 -7.43
N GLY A 19 8.32 2.73 -6.98
CA GLY A 19 8.14 3.96 -6.22
C GLY A 19 6.72 4.22 -5.74
N GLN A 20 6.52 5.35 -5.05
CA GLN A 20 5.21 5.72 -4.50
C GLN A 20 4.16 6.01 -5.58
N ALA A 21 4.57 6.53 -6.74
CA ALA A 21 3.63 6.86 -7.83
C ALA A 21 2.97 5.60 -8.43
N THR A 22 3.75 4.54 -8.67
CA THR A 22 3.23 3.27 -9.19
C THR A 22 2.43 2.51 -8.13
N ALA A 23 2.86 2.57 -6.86
CA ALA A 23 2.06 2.09 -5.74
C ALA A 23 0.70 2.80 -5.65
N LEU A 24 0.67 4.14 -5.75
CA LEU A 24 -0.56 4.93 -5.71
C LEU A 24 -1.54 4.52 -6.81
N GLN A 25 -1.06 4.43 -8.05
CA GLN A 25 -1.90 4.00 -9.18
C GLN A 25 -2.48 2.61 -8.96
N TYR A 26 -1.70 1.68 -8.41
CA TYR A 26 -2.16 0.34 -8.08
C TYR A 26 -3.23 0.36 -6.97
N LEU A 27 -3.00 1.11 -5.89
CA LEU A 27 -3.93 1.19 -4.75
C LEU A 27 -5.29 1.74 -5.17
N LEU A 28 -5.30 2.77 -6.03
CA LEU A 28 -6.55 3.38 -6.51
C LEU A 28 -7.26 2.51 -7.54
N ARG A 29 -6.53 1.85 -8.44
CA ARG A 29 -7.12 1.14 -9.58
C ARG A 29 -7.44 -0.33 -9.28
N VAL A 30 -6.55 -1.03 -8.56
CA VAL A 30 -6.63 -2.47 -8.34
C VAL A 30 -7.24 -2.76 -6.97
N GLU A 31 -6.68 -2.20 -5.90
CA GLU A 31 -7.24 -2.37 -4.53
C GLU A 31 -8.49 -1.51 -4.31
N ARG A 32 -8.73 -0.52 -5.18
CA ARG A 32 -9.87 0.40 -5.13
C ARG A 32 -10.00 1.11 -3.78
N LEU A 33 -8.86 1.43 -3.17
CA LEU A 33 -8.82 2.29 -1.99
C LEU A 33 -9.32 3.69 -2.35
N SER A 34 -9.86 4.39 -1.36
CA SER A 34 -10.10 5.83 -1.50
C SER A 34 -8.78 6.56 -1.67
N ALA A 35 -8.84 7.76 -2.27
CA ALA A 35 -7.66 8.62 -2.37
C ALA A 35 -7.05 8.86 -1.00
N ASP A 36 -7.86 9.20 0.01
CA ASP A 36 -7.37 9.45 1.37
C ASP A 36 -6.66 8.23 1.97
N ALA A 37 -7.26 7.04 1.86
CA ALA A 37 -6.65 5.81 2.40
C ALA A 37 -5.33 5.45 1.69
N ALA A 38 -5.25 5.68 0.38
CA ALA A 38 -4.02 5.42 -0.38
C ALA A 38 -2.91 6.41 0.00
N HIS A 39 -3.23 7.70 0.18
CA HIS A 39 -2.25 8.68 0.65
C HIS A 39 -1.83 8.40 2.09
N GLU A 40 -2.77 8.06 2.98
CA GLU A 40 -2.44 7.70 4.36
C GLU A 40 -1.49 6.49 4.42
N LEU A 41 -1.72 5.46 3.59
CA LEU A 41 -0.82 4.32 3.49
C LEU A 41 0.59 4.70 3.00
N LEU A 42 0.70 5.61 2.02
CA LEU A 42 1.99 6.08 1.52
C LEU A 42 2.77 6.91 2.55
N GLU A 43 2.06 7.67 3.38
CA GLU A 43 2.65 8.55 4.41
C GLU A 43 2.99 7.81 5.70
N ARG A 44 2.08 6.97 6.18
CA ARG A 44 2.20 6.28 7.48
C ARG A 44 2.80 4.88 7.34
N GLY A 45 2.80 4.30 6.14
CA GLY A 45 3.27 2.95 5.87
C GLY A 45 2.29 1.85 6.27
N GLU A 46 1.12 2.20 6.82
CA GLU A 46 0.05 1.26 7.15
C GLU A 46 -1.32 1.93 7.20
N VAL A 47 -2.36 1.19 6.84
CA VAL A 47 -3.77 1.59 6.98
C VAL A 47 -4.62 0.36 7.26
N GLY A 48 -5.73 0.52 7.97
CA GLY A 48 -6.66 -0.57 8.29
C GLY A 48 -8.05 -0.04 8.62
N PRO A 49 -8.95 -0.92 9.11
CA PRO A 49 -10.29 -0.49 9.51
C PRO A 49 -10.25 0.60 10.59
N PRO A 50 -11.10 1.65 10.49
CA PRO A 50 -12.23 1.80 9.56
C PRO A 50 -11.88 2.45 8.20
N VAL A 51 -10.64 2.90 8.01
CA VAL A 51 -10.22 3.66 6.81
C VAL A 51 -10.15 2.77 5.56
N ALA A 52 -9.73 1.52 5.73
CA ALA A 52 -9.74 0.49 4.69
C ALA A 52 -10.46 -0.77 5.20
N ARG A 53 -11.06 -1.55 4.29
CA ARG A 53 -11.76 -2.80 4.66
C ARG A 53 -10.82 -3.89 5.21
N ARG A 54 -9.53 -3.79 4.88
CA ARG A 54 -8.46 -4.73 5.23
C ARG A 54 -7.26 -3.94 5.73
N ALA A 55 -6.38 -4.60 6.48
CA ALA A 55 -5.08 -4.03 6.80
C ALA A 55 -4.15 -4.06 5.57
N TYR A 56 -3.47 -2.95 5.33
CA TYR A 56 -2.44 -2.79 4.32
C TYR A 56 -1.17 -2.26 4.99
N THR A 57 -0.02 -2.74 4.54
CA THR A 57 1.28 -2.25 5.01
C THR A 57 2.18 -2.02 3.82
N LEU A 58 2.87 -0.90 3.79
CA LEU A 58 3.81 -0.53 2.75
C LEU A 58 5.16 -0.22 3.39
N ARG A 59 6.19 -1.00 3.01
CA ARG A 59 7.55 -0.87 3.56
C ARG A 59 8.58 -0.72 2.45
N PRO A 60 9.66 0.05 2.65
CA PRO A 60 10.83 0.00 1.77
C PRO A 60 11.41 -1.41 1.70
N LEU A 61 11.78 -1.86 0.50
CA LEU A 61 12.46 -3.12 0.29
C LEU A 61 13.86 -3.07 0.92
N GLY A 62 14.14 -3.98 1.87
CA GLY A 62 15.43 -4.05 2.57
C GLY A 62 15.46 -3.42 3.97
N GLN A 63 14.30 -3.03 4.51
CA GLN A 63 14.13 -2.72 5.94
C GLN A 63 13.71 -3.93 6.76
#